data_AF-A0A1B6JZ13-F1
#
_entry.id   AF-A0A1B6JZ13-F1
#
_cell.length_a   1.000
_cell.length_b   1.000
_cell.length_c   1.000
_cell.angle_alpha   90.00
_cell.angle_beta   90.00
_cell.angle_gamma   90.00
#
_symmetry.space_group_name_H-M   'P 1'
#
loop_
_entity.id
_entity.type
_entity.pdbx_description
1 polymer ?
#
loop_
_entity_poly.entity_id
_entity_poly.type
_entity_poly.pdbx_seq_one_letter_code
_entity_poly.pdbx_strand_id
1 'polypeptide(L)'
;IGRIVAAPFSQDDKWYRAEIKTIEVNDCNENESQVDLYYVDYGDSDYRKKSDICQLRTDFLKLRFQAIECTLANVKPSGGEQWSEKATDVFEELCHVAQWKPLLAKVVSCDQQPRGRREGSPVPSVHLFDSSGPEDIDIGEELVKQGLAVREDSPQRSLSRASGASGASTPFLPSATSPEPSSDAESNT
;
A
#
# COMPACT_ATOMS: atom_id res chain seq x y z
N ILE A 1 -9.88 -14.29 12.70
CA ILE A 1 -9.20 -12.99 12.48
C ILE A 1 -7.78 -13.26 11.97
N GLY A 2 -7.33 -12.52 10.96
CA GLY A 2 -6.00 -12.60 10.33
C GLY A 2 -5.80 -13.73 9.31
N ARG A 3 -6.80 -14.61 9.11
CA ARG A 3 -6.69 -15.71 8.14
C ARG A 3 -6.95 -15.21 6.72
N ILE A 4 -6.18 -15.72 5.77
CA ILE A 4 -6.39 -15.48 4.34
C ILE A 4 -7.36 -16.52 3.77
N VAL A 5 -8.38 -16.04 3.08
CA VAL A 5 -9.49 -16.81 2.51
C VAL A 5 -9.74 -16.42 1.07
N ALA A 6 -10.50 -17.23 0.36
CA ALA A 6 -11.12 -16.86 -0.91
C ALA A 6 -12.54 -16.39 -0.63
N ALA A 7 -12.94 -15.25 -1.19
CA ALA A 7 -14.29 -14.71 -1.03
C ALA A 7 -14.78 -14.00 -2.31
N PRO A 8 -16.09 -14.02 -2.58
CA PRO A 8 -16.69 -13.27 -3.69
C PRO A 8 -16.88 -11.80 -3.32
N PHE A 9 -16.66 -10.91 -4.28
CA PHE A 9 -16.94 -9.49 -4.11
C PHE A 9 -18.39 -9.15 -4.48
N SER A 10 -18.94 -8.03 -3.99
CA SER A 10 -20.40 -7.79 -4.07
C SER A 10 -20.76 -7.11 -5.38
N GLN A 11 -19.78 -6.44 -5.96
CA GLN A 11 -19.91 -5.67 -7.18
C GLN A 11 -19.65 -6.52 -8.42
N ASP A 12 -19.11 -7.75 -8.28
CA ASP A 12 -18.92 -8.67 -9.40
C ASP A 12 -18.92 -10.16 -9.01
N ASP A 13 -19.08 -11.04 -10.01
CA ASP A 13 -19.13 -12.49 -9.80
C ASP A 13 -17.74 -13.14 -9.72
N LYS A 14 -16.72 -12.43 -9.21
CA LYS A 14 -15.33 -12.92 -9.13
C LYS A 14 -14.90 -13.26 -7.71
N TRP A 15 -13.88 -14.12 -7.63
CA TRP A 15 -13.26 -14.56 -6.37
C TRP A 15 -11.93 -13.86 -6.14
N TYR A 16 -11.70 -13.48 -4.89
CA TYR A 16 -10.54 -12.70 -4.48
C TYR A 16 -9.88 -13.26 -3.24
N ARG A 17 -8.62 -12.89 -3.01
CA ARG A 17 -7.94 -13.15 -1.74
C ARG A 17 -8.35 -12.09 -0.74
N ALA A 18 -8.80 -12.52 0.42
CA ALA A 18 -9.24 -11.62 1.49
C ALA A 18 -8.66 -12.02 2.84
N GLU A 19 -8.41 -11.05 3.71
CA GLU A 19 -8.07 -11.24 5.11
C GLU A 19 -9.31 -11.04 5.98
N ILE A 20 -9.59 -11.99 6.88
CA ILE A 20 -10.66 -11.83 7.88
C ILE A 20 -10.23 -10.80 8.93
N LYS A 21 -10.87 -9.62 8.94
CA LYS A 21 -10.60 -8.57 9.92
C LYS A 21 -11.38 -8.78 11.21
N THR A 22 -12.70 -8.91 11.11
CA THR A 22 -13.58 -9.16 12.27
C THR A 22 -14.67 -10.17 11.91
N ILE A 23 -15.35 -10.70 12.92
CA ILE A 23 -16.51 -11.58 12.75
C ILE A 23 -17.61 -10.98 13.61
N GLU A 24 -18.67 -10.52 12.97
CA GLU A 24 -19.87 -9.98 13.59
C GLU A 24 -20.86 -11.12 13.80
N VAL A 25 -20.99 -11.56 15.05
CA VAL A 25 -21.89 -12.65 15.42
C VAL A 25 -23.27 -12.05 15.68
N ASN A 26 -24.30 -12.63 15.04
CA ASN A 26 -25.68 -12.31 15.35
C ASN A 26 -26.23 -13.36 16.32
N ASP A 27 -26.38 -12.98 17.59
CA ASP A 27 -26.82 -13.86 18.68
C ASP A 27 -28.24 -14.42 18.48
N CYS A 28 -29.06 -13.76 17.66
CA CYS A 28 -30.44 -14.16 17.38
C CYS A 28 -30.52 -15.12 16.19
N ASN A 29 -29.57 -15.05 15.26
CA ASN A 29 -29.53 -15.91 14.07
C ASN A 29 -28.09 -16.08 13.56
N GLU A 30 -27.47 -17.22 13.86
CA GLU A 30 -26.11 -17.52 13.42
C GLU A 30 -25.92 -17.41 11.90
N ASN A 31 -26.96 -17.70 11.10
CA ASN A 31 -26.93 -17.61 9.63
C ASN A 31 -26.85 -16.18 9.09
N GLU A 32 -27.09 -15.18 9.94
CA GLU A 32 -26.94 -13.76 9.64
C GLU A 32 -25.60 -13.19 10.13
N SER A 33 -24.75 -14.02 10.75
CA SER A 33 -23.41 -13.58 11.14
C SER A 33 -22.60 -13.17 9.91
N GLN A 34 -21.95 -12.03 10.00
CA GLN A 34 -21.14 -11.46 8.93
C GLN A 34 -19.66 -11.51 9.27
N VAL A 35 -18.84 -11.56 8.23
CA VAL A 35 -17.38 -11.55 8.32
C VAL A 35 -16.91 -10.32 7.58
N ASP A 36 -16.24 -9.44 8.29
CA ASP A 36 -15.55 -8.28 7.72
C ASP A 36 -14.27 -8.76 7.02
N LEU A 37 -14.21 -8.50 5.73
CA LEU A 37 -13.13 -8.92 4.85
C LEU A 37 -12.38 -7.69 4.32
N TYR A 38 -11.06 -7.83 4.21
CA TYR A 38 -10.20 -6.89 3.50
C TYR A 38 -9.57 -7.58 2.29
N TYR A 39 -9.82 -7.08 1.08
CA TYR A 39 -9.33 -7.68 -0.16
C TYR A 39 -7.89 -7.27 -0.40
N VAL A 40 -6.96 -8.19 -0.13
CA VAL A 40 -5.53 -7.88 0.02
C VAL A 40 -4.84 -7.44 -1.28
N ASP A 41 -5.47 -7.66 -2.43
CA ASP A 41 -4.94 -7.30 -3.74
C ASP A 41 -5.48 -5.97 -4.28
N TYR A 42 -6.54 -5.43 -3.65
CA TYR A 42 -7.26 -4.24 -4.13
C TYR A 42 -7.35 -3.13 -3.07
N GLY A 43 -7.45 -3.50 -1.79
CA GLY A 43 -7.38 -2.58 -0.66
C GLY A 43 -8.73 -2.11 -0.12
N ASP A 44 -9.82 -2.63 -0.67
CA ASP A 44 -11.20 -2.40 -0.24
C ASP A 44 -11.68 -3.44 0.79
N SER A 45 -12.83 -3.17 1.39
CA SER A 45 -13.45 -4.01 2.42
C SER A 45 -14.91 -4.29 2.11
N ASP A 46 -15.40 -5.45 2.54
CA ASP A 46 -16.80 -5.85 2.37
C ASP A 46 -17.20 -6.89 3.43
N TYR A 47 -18.50 -7.03 3.68
CA TYR A 47 -19.06 -7.99 4.61
C TYR A 47 -19.65 -9.18 3.87
N ARG A 48 -19.31 -10.39 4.33
CA ARG A 48 -19.84 -11.65 3.76
C ARG A 48 -20.33 -12.61 4.81
N LYS A 49 -21.29 -13.45 4.40
CA LYS A 49 -21.66 -14.60 5.22
C LYS A 49 -20.50 -15.58 5.24
N LYS A 50 -20.34 -16.26 6.37
CA LYS A 50 -19.34 -17.33 6.50
C LYS A 50 -19.54 -18.44 5.45
N SER A 51 -20.77 -18.69 5.00
CA SER A 51 -21.10 -19.67 3.96
C SER A 51 -20.51 -19.34 2.60
N ASP A 52 -20.22 -18.08 2.33
CA ASP A 52 -19.79 -17.59 1.02
C ASP A 52 -18.26 -17.53 0.91
N ILE A 53 -17.56 -17.90 2.00
CA ILE A 53 -16.11 -17.81 2.13
C ILE A 53 -15.51 -19.21 2.08
N CYS A 54 -14.45 -19.37 1.30
CA CYS A 54 -13.73 -20.63 1.15
C CYS A 54 -12.30 -20.53 1.71
N GLN A 55 -11.75 -21.67 2.13
CA GLN A 55 -10.32 -21.76 2.41
C GLN A 55 -9.52 -21.47 1.12
N LEU A 56 -8.52 -20.59 1.21
CA LEU A 56 -7.67 -20.30 0.07
C LEU A 56 -6.71 -21.47 -0.18
N ARG A 57 -6.62 -21.95 -1.43
CA ARG A 57 -5.63 -22.95 -1.85
C ARG A 57 -4.22 -22.36 -1.71
N THR A 58 -3.28 -23.14 -1.16
CA THR A 58 -1.96 -22.62 -0.72
C THR A 58 -1.09 -22.07 -1.85
N ASP A 59 -1.25 -22.56 -3.08
CA ASP A 59 -0.56 -22.04 -4.26
C ASP A 59 -0.99 -20.61 -4.65
N PHE A 60 -2.22 -20.19 -4.29
CA PHE A 60 -2.64 -18.79 -4.45
C PHE A 60 -2.00 -17.82 -3.45
N LEU A 61 -1.22 -18.32 -2.47
CA LEU A 61 -0.42 -17.48 -1.57
C LEU A 61 0.96 -17.13 -2.15
N LYS A 62 1.36 -17.72 -3.29
CA LYS A 62 2.67 -17.47 -3.90
C LYS A 62 2.86 -16.01 -4.34
N LEU A 63 1.80 -15.38 -4.84
CA LEU A 63 1.83 -13.97 -5.20
C LEU A 63 1.81 -13.11 -3.93
N ARG A 64 2.66 -12.08 -3.83
CA ARG A 64 2.54 -11.11 -2.72
C ARG A 64 1.19 -10.40 -2.78
N PHE A 65 0.74 -9.83 -1.68
CA PHE A 65 -0.49 -9.02 -1.69
C PHE A 65 -0.20 -7.75 -2.48
N GLN A 66 -1.08 -7.42 -3.43
CA GLN A 66 -0.81 -6.39 -4.43
C GLN A 66 -1.21 -4.98 -3.97
N ALA A 67 -2.18 -4.84 -3.06
CA ALA A 67 -2.55 -3.53 -2.53
C ALA A 67 -1.51 -3.03 -1.54
N ILE A 68 -1.03 -1.81 -1.78
CA ILE A 68 -0.11 -1.09 -0.90
C ILE A 68 -0.83 0.17 -0.42
N GLU A 69 -1.03 0.25 0.89
CA GLU A 69 -1.55 1.45 1.54
C GLU A 69 -0.53 2.58 1.41
N CYS A 70 -0.98 3.76 0.98
CA CYS A 70 -0.14 4.94 0.76
C CYS A 70 -0.83 6.19 1.30
N THR A 71 -0.06 7.26 1.49
CA THR A 71 -0.59 8.63 1.72
C THR A 71 -0.15 9.56 0.59
N LEU A 72 -0.94 10.60 0.31
CA LEU A 72 -0.55 11.65 -0.63
C LEU A 72 0.34 12.67 0.09
N ALA A 73 1.57 12.88 -0.41
CA ALA A 73 2.56 13.67 0.31
C ALA A 73 2.32 15.19 0.19
N ASN A 74 2.75 15.93 1.21
CA ASN A 74 2.80 17.40 1.27
C ASN A 74 1.44 18.11 1.14
N VAL A 75 0.33 17.40 1.33
CA VAL A 75 -1.01 17.98 1.32
C VAL A 75 -1.83 17.48 2.49
N LYS A 76 -2.72 18.34 2.98
CA LYS A 76 -3.67 18.03 4.06
C LYS A 76 -5.03 18.66 3.78
N PRO A 77 -6.11 18.24 4.48
CA PRO A 77 -7.44 18.80 4.24
C PRO A 77 -7.49 20.31 4.43
N SER A 78 -8.25 21.02 3.58
CA SER A 78 -8.36 22.48 3.67
C SER A 78 -9.25 22.99 4.82
N GLY A 79 -10.15 22.15 5.35
CA GLY A 79 -11.19 22.52 6.31
C GLY A 79 -11.01 21.99 7.75
N GLY A 80 -9.88 21.37 8.09
CA GLY A 80 -9.65 20.79 9.42
C GLY A 80 -8.81 19.52 9.39
N GLU A 81 -9.14 18.55 10.25
CA GLU A 81 -8.41 17.28 10.36
C GLU A 81 -8.89 16.20 9.38
N GLN A 82 -10.06 16.37 8.77
CA GLN A 82 -10.70 15.37 7.90
C GLN A 82 -10.88 15.90 6.48
N TRP A 83 -10.69 15.02 5.50
CA TRP A 83 -10.99 15.31 4.09
C TRP A 83 -12.50 15.50 3.90
N SER A 84 -12.88 16.47 3.08
CA SER A 84 -14.29 16.64 2.70
C SER A 84 -14.68 15.58 1.67
N GLU A 85 -15.96 15.23 1.62
CA GLU A 85 -16.50 14.32 0.60
C GLU A 85 -16.12 14.76 -0.82
N LYS A 86 -16.29 16.06 -1.11
CA LYS A 86 -15.87 16.65 -2.38
C LYS A 86 -14.37 16.47 -2.67
N ALA A 87 -13.49 16.55 -1.66
CA ALA A 87 -12.06 16.32 -1.86
C ALA A 87 -11.78 14.86 -2.22
N THR A 88 -12.49 13.92 -1.58
CA THR A 88 -12.43 12.49 -1.91
C THR A 88 -12.93 12.23 -3.33
N ASP A 89 -14.09 12.74 -3.71
CA ASP A 89 -14.66 12.54 -5.06
C ASP A 89 -13.71 13.02 -6.16
N VAL A 90 -13.14 14.23 -5.99
CA VAL A 90 -12.19 14.78 -6.96
C VAL A 90 -10.89 13.98 -6.99
N PHE A 91 -10.41 13.51 -5.83
CA PHE A 91 -9.25 12.63 -5.79
C PHE A 91 -9.51 11.30 -6.52
N GLU A 92 -10.69 10.69 -6.34
CA GLU A 92 -11.08 9.46 -7.02
C GLU A 92 -11.16 9.65 -8.54
N GLU A 93 -11.72 10.78 -8.99
CA GLU A 93 -11.79 11.16 -10.41
C GLU A 93 -10.40 11.32 -11.01
N LEU A 94 -9.54 12.13 -10.37
CA LEU A 94 -8.15 12.36 -10.83
C LEU A 94 -7.32 11.07 -10.83
N CYS A 95 -7.57 10.18 -9.86
CA CYS A 95 -6.86 8.91 -9.76
C CYS A 95 -7.43 7.81 -10.65
N HIS A 96 -8.60 8.02 -11.29
CA HIS A 96 -9.30 6.98 -12.04
C HIS A 96 -9.46 5.68 -11.25
N VAL A 97 -9.88 5.81 -9.98
CA VAL A 97 -9.96 4.68 -9.03
C VAL A 97 -10.78 3.54 -9.63
N ALA A 98 -10.22 2.32 -9.57
CA ALA A 98 -10.80 1.09 -10.14
C ALA A 98 -11.06 1.09 -11.67
N GLN A 99 -10.51 2.05 -12.43
CA GLN A 99 -10.65 2.12 -13.90
C GLN A 99 -9.40 1.62 -14.66
N TRP A 100 -8.42 1.05 -13.95
CA TRP A 100 -7.19 0.48 -14.54
C TRP A 100 -6.35 1.46 -15.36
N LYS A 101 -6.47 2.76 -15.09
CA LYS A 101 -5.58 3.77 -15.67
C LYS A 101 -4.27 3.82 -14.87
N PRO A 102 -3.10 3.66 -15.52
CA PRO A 102 -1.83 3.78 -14.82
C PRO A 102 -1.55 5.23 -14.45
N LEU A 103 -1.00 5.43 -13.24
CA LEU A 103 -0.47 6.70 -12.75
C LEU A 103 0.99 6.53 -12.38
N LEU A 104 1.75 7.62 -12.38
CA LEU A 104 3.12 7.64 -11.88
C LEU A 104 3.10 7.96 -10.39
N ALA A 105 3.66 7.07 -9.56
CA ALA A 105 3.86 7.32 -8.14
C ALA A 105 5.34 7.52 -7.83
N LYS A 106 5.68 8.59 -7.11
CA LYS A 106 7.03 8.85 -6.60
C LYS A 106 7.02 8.86 -5.07
N VAL A 107 7.74 7.94 -4.46
CA VAL A 107 7.87 7.86 -3.00
C VAL A 107 8.69 9.05 -2.47
N VAL A 108 8.13 9.77 -1.51
CA VAL A 108 8.74 10.93 -0.85
C VAL A 108 9.31 10.54 0.51
N SER A 109 8.55 9.78 1.30
CA SER A 109 8.96 9.26 2.60
C SER A 109 8.29 7.91 2.88
N CYS A 110 8.80 7.20 3.89
CA CYS A 110 8.17 6.01 4.44
C CYS A 110 8.05 6.24 5.95
N ASP A 111 6.86 6.64 6.40
CA ASP A 111 6.67 6.95 7.81
C ASP A 111 6.48 5.65 8.60
N GLN A 112 7.25 5.50 9.67
CA GLN A 112 7.13 4.38 10.61
C GLN A 112 6.02 4.59 11.64
N GLN A 113 5.19 5.63 11.49
CA GLN A 113 4.08 5.84 12.42
C GLN A 113 3.13 4.63 12.39
N PRO A 114 2.48 4.30 13.52
CA PRO A 114 1.56 3.16 13.63
C PRO A 114 0.24 3.34 12.85
N ARG A 115 0.24 4.17 11.80
CA ARG A 115 -0.93 4.48 10.97
C ARG A 115 -1.19 3.45 9.88
N GLY A 116 -0.26 2.53 9.63
CA GLY A 116 -0.43 1.47 8.63
C GLY A 116 -1.25 0.29 9.15
N ARG A 117 -2.05 -0.34 8.29
CA ARG A 117 -2.84 -1.53 8.63
C ARG A 117 -2.00 -2.71 9.12
N ARG A 118 -0.75 -2.81 8.65
CA ARG A 118 0.18 -3.87 9.08
C ARG A 118 1.09 -3.33 10.16
N GLU A 119 0.96 -3.89 11.36
CA GLU A 119 1.83 -3.58 12.49
C GLU A 119 3.30 -3.65 12.07
N GLY A 120 4.04 -2.55 12.26
CA GLY A 120 5.45 -2.42 11.92
C GLY A 120 5.79 -2.21 10.44
N SER A 121 4.82 -2.16 9.53
CA SER A 121 5.07 -1.82 8.12
C SER A 121 4.96 -0.31 7.90
N PRO A 122 5.96 0.35 7.31
CA PRO A 122 5.87 1.78 7.03
C PRO A 122 4.84 2.06 5.94
N VAL A 123 4.09 3.16 6.08
CA VAL A 123 3.18 3.64 5.05
C VAL A 123 3.93 4.63 4.16
N PRO A 124 4.16 4.34 2.87
CA PRO A 124 4.79 5.29 1.96
C PRO A 124 3.91 6.53 1.76
N SER A 125 4.55 7.68 1.80
CA SER A 125 3.97 8.94 1.32
C SER A 125 4.46 9.18 -0.10
N VAL A 126 3.54 9.43 -1.02
CA VAL A 126 3.83 9.49 -2.47
C VAL A 126 3.33 10.79 -3.08
N HIS A 127 4.06 11.28 -4.08
CA HIS A 127 3.49 12.15 -5.11
C HIS A 127 2.86 11.27 -6.18
N LEU A 128 1.71 11.70 -6.69
CA LEU A 128 0.94 10.96 -7.67
C LEU A 128 0.67 11.85 -8.88
N PHE A 129 1.02 11.36 -10.06
CA PHE A 129 0.90 12.11 -11.31
C PHE A 129 0.11 11.32 -12.35
N ASP A 130 -0.82 11.99 -13.02
CA ASP A 130 -1.37 11.52 -14.27
C ASP A 130 -0.50 12.03 -15.42
N SER A 131 0.20 11.10 -16.09
CA SER A 131 1.09 11.35 -17.24
C SER A 131 0.49 10.86 -18.56
N SER A 132 -0.83 10.62 -18.60
CA SER A 132 -1.52 10.15 -19.81
C SER A 132 -1.76 11.25 -20.86
N GLY A 133 -1.70 12.52 -20.44
CA GLY A 133 -1.89 13.69 -21.28
C GLY A 133 -0.58 14.26 -21.85
N PRO A 134 -0.66 15.42 -22.53
CA PRO A 134 0.52 16.13 -23.02
C PRO A 134 1.34 16.79 -21.90
N GLU A 135 0.73 17.02 -20.74
CA GLU A 135 1.35 17.55 -19.53
C GLU A 135 1.05 16.62 -18.35
N ASP A 136 2.01 16.50 -17.45
CA ASP A 136 1.83 15.74 -16.21
C ASP A 136 0.97 16.54 -15.23
N ILE A 137 -0.08 15.90 -14.70
CA ILE A 137 -0.95 16.50 -13.68
C ILE A 137 -0.53 15.95 -12.32
N ASP A 138 0.02 16.81 -11.45
CA ASP A 138 0.23 16.49 -10.04
C ASP A 138 -1.12 16.57 -9.30
N ILE A 139 -1.58 15.42 -8.81
CA ILE A 139 -2.90 15.27 -8.20
C ILE A 139 -3.01 16.05 -6.88
N GLY A 140 -1.92 16.10 -6.09
CA GLY A 140 -1.91 16.86 -4.84
C GLY A 140 -2.01 18.36 -5.09
N GLU A 141 -1.27 18.86 -6.08
CA GLU A 141 -1.30 20.26 -6.47
C GLU A 141 -2.64 20.66 -7.10
N GLU A 142 -3.30 19.76 -7.85
CA GLU A 142 -4.63 20.02 -8.40
C GLU A 142 -5.69 20.13 -7.28
N LEU A 143 -5.63 19.29 -6.25
CA LEU A 143 -6.49 19.44 -5.06
C LEU A 143 -6.27 20.77 -4.34
N VAL A 144 -5.02 21.23 -4.23
CA VAL A 144 -4.69 22.55 -3.64
C VAL A 144 -5.24 23.69 -4.50
N LYS A 145 -5.07 23.61 -5.82
CA LYS A 145 -5.57 24.61 -6.78
C LYS A 145 -7.10 24.75 -6.72
N GLN A 146 -7.81 23.65 -6.46
CA GLN A 146 -9.26 23.67 -6.27
C GLN A 146 -9.72 24.06 -4.85
N GLY A 147 -8.78 24.33 -3.93
CA GLY A 147 -9.08 24.68 -2.53
C GLY A 147 -9.57 23.50 -1.69
N LEU A 148 -9.38 22.27 -2.16
CA LEU A 148 -9.78 21.03 -1.49
C LEU A 148 -8.69 20.51 -0.55
N ALA A 149 -7.45 20.91 -0.79
CA ALA A 149 -6.30 20.67 0.06
C ALA A 149 -5.54 21.97 0.36
N VAL A 150 -4.70 21.94 1.38
CA VAL A 150 -3.63 22.94 1.59
C VAL A 150 -2.29 22.23 1.66
N ARG A 151 -1.22 22.93 1.27
CA ARG A 151 0.14 22.39 1.39
C ARG A 151 0.48 22.16 2.86
N GLU A 152 1.08 21.02 3.14
CA GLU A 152 1.65 20.74 4.44
C GLU A 152 3.07 21.32 4.50
N ASP A 153 3.33 22.19 5.47
CA ASP A 153 4.68 22.70 5.73
C ASP A 153 5.52 21.56 6.32
N SER A 154 6.21 20.82 5.46
CA SER A 154 7.25 19.92 5.92
C SER A 154 8.42 20.76 6.48
N PRO A 155 8.86 20.60 7.74
CA PRO A 155 10.10 21.21 8.17
C PRO A 155 11.21 20.66 7.28
N GLN A 156 11.85 21.53 6.50
CA GLN A 156 13.03 21.14 5.75
C GLN A 156 14.04 20.59 6.75
N ARG A 157 14.30 19.27 6.71
CA ARG A 157 15.54 18.74 7.25
C ARG A 157 16.64 19.33 6.39
N SER A 158 17.13 20.50 6.80
CA SER A 158 18.36 21.06 6.30
C SER A 158 19.42 19.98 6.45
N LEU A 159 19.88 19.44 5.32
CA LEU A 159 21.15 18.73 5.29
C LEU A 159 22.20 19.80 5.56
N SER A 160 22.47 20.05 6.85
CA SER A 160 23.61 20.84 7.25
C SER A 160 24.85 20.09 6.78
N ARG A 161 25.48 20.66 5.76
CA ARG A 161 26.77 20.21 5.24
C ARG A 161 27.80 20.46 6.35
N ALA A 162 28.08 19.42 7.15
CA ALA A 162 29.19 19.46 8.08
C ALA A 162 30.50 19.41 7.29
N SER A 163 31.03 20.59 6.95
CA SER A 163 32.45 20.77 6.69
C SER A 163 33.18 20.58 8.02
N GLY A 164 33.89 19.46 8.16
CA GLY A 164 34.68 19.17 9.35
C GLY A 164 35.68 18.06 9.09
N ALA A 165 36.86 18.45 8.59
CA ALA A 165 38.03 17.59 8.56
C ALA A 165 38.48 17.28 10.00
N SER A 166 38.70 16.01 10.32
CA SER A 166 39.77 15.52 11.19
C SER A 166 39.81 14.00 11.15
N GLY A 167 41.00 13.47 10.89
CA GLY A 167 41.23 12.05 10.65
C GLY A 167 41.11 11.18 11.89
N ALA A 168 40.76 9.92 11.65
CA ALA A 168 41.21 8.78 12.42
C ALA A 168 41.12 7.54 11.53
N SER A 169 42.26 6.89 11.36
CA SER A 169 42.44 5.67 10.57
C SER A 169 41.63 4.51 11.16
N THR A 170 40.94 3.76 10.30
CA THR A 170 40.44 2.41 10.63
C THR A 170 40.96 1.40 9.59
N PRO A 171 41.38 0.20 10.02
CA PRO A 171 42.04 -0.75 9.15
C PRO A 171 41.05 -1.51 8.27
N PHE A 172 41.54 -1.79 7.07
CA PHE A 172 40.92 -2.52 5.98
C PHE A 172 40.69 -4.00 6.35
N LEU A 173 39.45 -4.50 6.23
CA LEU A 173 39.15 -5.93 6.22
C LEU A 173 38.96 -6.38 4.77
N PRO A 174 39.68 -7.41 4.29
CA PRO A 174 39.59 -7.82 2.89
C PRO A 174 38.32 -8.61 2.59
N SER A 175 37.86 -8.41 1.36
CA SER A 175 36.69 -9.01 0.73
C SER A 175 36.81 -10.53 0.60
N ALA A 176 35.81 -11.27 1.08
CA ALA A 176 35.69 -12.71 0.83
C ALA A 176 35.10 -12.93 -0.57
N THR A 177 35.91 -13.51 -1.44
CA THR A 177 35.55 -13.93 -2.80
C THR A 177 34.76 -15.23 -2.76
N SER A 178 33.62 -15.25 -3.45
CA SER A 178 32.84 -16.46 -3.73
C SER A 178 33.59 -17.41 -4.66
N PRO A 179 33.53 -18.73 -4.47
CA PRO A 179 33.80 -19.69 -5.54
C PRO A 179 32.48 -20.18 -6.18
N GLU A 180 32.43 -20.11 -7.51
CA GLU A 180 31.45 -20.74 -8.40
C GLU A 180 32.10 -21.97 -9.08
N PRO A 181 31.33 -22.85 -9.76
CA PRO A 181 31.21 -24.27 -9.42
C PRO A 181 32.16 -25.21 -10.17
N SER A 182 32.46 -26.37 -9.57
CA SER A 182 33.06 -27.51 -10.28
C SER A 182 31.97 -28.42 -10.85
N SER A 183 31.92 -28.49 -12.18
CA SER A 183 31.29 -29.56 -12.93
C SER A 183 32.14 -30.82 -12.84
N ASP A 184 31.57 -31.92 -12.33
CA ASP A 184 31.97 -33.24 -12.77
C ASP A 184 30.74 -34.14 -12.85
N ALA A 185 30.56 -34.68 -14.04
CA ALA A 185 29.63 -35.73 -14.36
C ALA A 185 30.25 -37.06 -13.94
N GLU A 186 29.47 -37.93 -13.28
CA GLU A 186 29.68 -39.36 -13.40
C GLU A 186 28.38 -40.13 -13.21
N SER A 187 28.12 -40.95 -14.22
CA SER A 187 27.11 -42.00 -14.34
C SER A 187 27.30 -43.12 -13.32
N ASN A 188 26.22 -43.66 -12.76
CA ASN A 188 25.95 -45.10 -12.83
C ASN A 188 24.58 -45.48 -12.21
N THR A 189 23.85 -46.31 -12.98
CA THR A 189 22.81 -47.31 -12.64
C THR A 189 21.73 -46.99 -11.62
#